data_AF-A0A9Q3V0X7-F1
#
_entry.id   AF-A0A9Q3V0X7-F1
#
_cell.length_a   1.000
_cell.length_b   1.000
_cell.length_c   1.000
_cell.angle_alpha   90.00
_cell.angle_beta   90.00
_cell.angle_gamma   90.00
#
_symmetry.space_group_name_H-M   'P 1'
#
loop_
_entity.id
_entity.type
_entity.pdbx_description
1 polymer ?
#
loop_
_entity_poly.entity_id
_entity_poly.type
_entity_poly.pdbx_seq_one_letter_code
_entity_poly.pdbx_strand_id
1 'polypeptide(L)' 'MIREVESKDILTDYSVKYDDQYFIQNGKWLIKERIAHFLIVESRAP' A
#
# COMPACT_ATOMS: atom_id res chain seq x y z
N MET A 1 2.02 10.31 3.52
CA MET A 1 1.20 11.31 2.80
C MET A 1 0.59 12.27 3.81
N ILE A 2 0.62 13.58 3.55
CA ILE A 2 0.04 14.59 4.45
C ILE A 2 -1.29 15.05 3.84
N ARG A 3 -2.35 15.12 4.65
CA ARG A 3 -3.65 15.68 4.26
C ARG A 3 -4.15 16.63 5.34
N GLU A 4 -4.67 17.78 4.93
CA GLU A 4 -5.28 18.76 5.83
C GLU A 4 -6.77 18.42 6.01
N VAL A 5 -7.20 18.22 7.25
CA VAL A 5 -8.61 17.95 7.61
C VAL A 5 -8.93 18.80 8.84
N GLU A 6 -9.98 19.64 8.76
CA GLU A 6 -10.43 20.48 9.89
C GLU A 6 -9.32 21.36 10.51
N SER A 7 -8.48 21.96 9.67
CA SER A 7 -7.33 22.79 10.10
C SER A 7 -6.29 22.05 10.95
N LYS A 8 -6.30 20.71 10.92
CA LYS A 8 -5.26 19.84 11.50
C LYS A 8 -4.57 19.05 10.41
N ASP A 9 -3.25 18.97 10.53
CA ASP A 9 -2.44 18.11 9.67
C ASP A 9 -2.59 16.65 10.12
N ILE A 10 -3.04 15.80 9.20
CA ILE A 10 -3.04 14.36 9.36
C ILE A 10 -1.87 13.80 8.55
N LEU A 11 -0.90 13.20 9.25
CA LEU A 11 0.15 12.43 8.63
C LEU A 11 -0.31 10.97 8.53
N THR A 12 -0.51 10.50 7.31
CA THR A 12 -0.80 9.08 7.04
C THR A 12 0.42 8.44 6.41
N ASP A 13 1.09 7.56 7.14
CA ASP A 13 2.11 6.68 6.59
C ASP A 13 1.51 5.30 6.36
N TYR A 14 1.97 4.63 5.32
CA TYR A 14 1.54 3.26 5.08
C TYR A 14 2.67 2.43 4.51
N SER A 15 2.65 1.15 4.86
CA SER A 15 3.51 0.11 4.29
C SER A 15 2.62 -0.94 3.64
N VAL A 16 3.06 -1.47 2.51
CA VAL A 16 2.35 -2.56 1.83
C VAL A 16 3.29 -3.73 1.64
N LYS A 17 2.87 -4.91 2.10
CA LYS A 17 3.53 -6.17 1.77
C LYS A 17 2.72 -6.85 0.67
N TYR A 18 3.38 -7.24 -0.43
CA TYR A 18 2.76 -8.02 -1.49
C TYR A 18 3.18 -9.49 -1.40
N ASP A 19 2.20 -10.39 -1.43
CA ASP A 19 2.42 -11.81 -1.70
C ASP A 19 1.93 -12.09 -3.13
N ASP A 20 2.87 -12.18 -4.07
CA ASP A 20 2.60 -12.39 -5.49
C ASP A 20 2.79 -13.85 -5.89
N GLN A 21 1.83 -14.38 -6.65
CA GLN A 21 2.03 -15.61 -7.41
C GLN A 21 2.27 -15.27 -8.88
N TYR A 22 3.31 -15.86 -9.46
CA TYR A 22 3.67 -15.65 -10.85
C TYR A 22 3.44 -16.91 -11.69
N PHE A 23 3.24 -16.72 -12.98
CA PHE A 23 3.27 -17.79 -13.97
C PHE A 23 4.02 -17.35 -15.22
N ILE A 24 4.58 -18.31 -15.96
CA ILE A 24 5.23 -18.05 -17.24
C ILE A 24 4.21 -18.23 -18.36
N GLN A 25 4.10 -17.23 -19.22
CA GLN A 25 3.36 -17.32 -20.48
C GLN A 25 4.20 -16.70 -21.59
N ASN A 26 4.38 -17.42 -22.70
CA ASN A 26 5.16 -16.96 -23.86
C ASN A 26 6.58 -16.47 -23.48
N GLY A 27 7.23 -17.15 -22.53
CA GLY A 27 8.57 -16.77 -22.04
C GLY A 27 8.61 -15.53 -21.15
N LYS A 28 7.47 -14.98 -20.73
CA LYS A 28 7.39 -13.83 -19.82
C LYS A 28 6.75 -14.23 -18.51
N TRP A 29 7.28 -13.70 -17.40
CA TRP A 29 6.64 -13.79 -16.10
C TRP A 29 5.49 -12.79 -16.01
N LEU A 30 4.32 -13.29 -15.64
CA LEU A 30 3.12 -12.51 -15.39
C LEU A 30 2.67 -12.72 -13.96
N ILE A 31 2.11 -11.69 -13.34
CA ILE A 31 1.44 -11.82 -12.03
C ILE A 31 0.13 -12.56 -12.29
N LYS A 32 0.00 -13.74 -11.68
CA LYS A 32 -1.24 -14.53 -11.68
C LYS A 32 -2.21 -14.00 -10.64
N GLU A 33 -1.69 -13.73 -9.45
CA GLU A 33 -2.43 -13.30 -8.27
C GLU A 33 -1.52 -12.42 -7.42
N ARG A 34 -2.10 -11.42 -6.76
CA ARG A 34 -1.43 -10.54 -5.81
C ARG A 34 -2.32 -10.35 -4.59
N ILE A 35 -1.80 -10.69 -3.42
CA ILE A 35 -2.41 -10.34 -2.14
C ILE A 35 -1.63 -9.16 -1.56
N ALA A 36 -2.32 -8.04 -1.35
CA ALA A 36 -1.74 -6.83 -0.79
C ALA A 36 -2.15 -6.68 0.67
N HIS A 37 -1.17 -6.70 1.57
CA HIS A 37 -1.37 -6.47 3.01
C HIS A 37 -1.00 -5.02 3.32
N PHE A 38 -2.01 -4.23 3.71
CA PHE A 38 -1.83 -2.82 4.01
C PHE A 38 -1.66 -2.62 5.53
N LEU A 39 -0.58 -1.95 5.91
CA LEU A 39 -0.39 -1.38 7.24
C LEU A 39 -0.50 0.13 7.11
N ILE A 40 -1.54 0.72 7.68
CA ILE A 40 -1.77 2.17 7.63
C ILE A 40 -1.59 2.69 9.06
N VAL A 41 -0.71 3.67 9.20
CA VAL A 41 -0.44 4.40 10.44
C VAL A 41 -0.88 5.83 10.24
N GLU A 42 -1.77 6.29 11.11
CA GLU A 42 -2.23 7.67 11.10
C GLU A 42 -1.75 8.37 12.38
N SER A 43 -1.07 9.50 12.20
CA SER A 43 -0.68 10.39 13.29
C SER A 43 -1.51 11.67 13.20
N ARG A 44 -2.19 12.00 14.29
CA ARG A 44 -2.95 13.24 14.44
C ARG A 44 -2.19 14.16 15.38
N ALA A 45 -1.77 15.33 14.89
CA ALA A 45 -1.23 16.35 15.78
C ALA A 45 -2.37 16.87 16.71
N PRO A 46 -2.10 17.09 18.00
CA PRO A 46 -3.08 17.62 18.95
C PRO A 46 -3.61 19.00 18.53
#